data_AF-A0A194WSK2-F1
#
_entry.id   AF-A0A194WSK2-F1
#
_cell.length_a   1.000
_cell.length_b   1.000
_cell.length_c   1.000
_cell.angle_alpha   90.00
_cell.angle_beta   90.00
_cell.angle_gamma   90.00
#
_symmetry.space_group_name_H-M   'P 1'
#
loop_
_entity.id
_entity.type
_entity.pdbx_description
1 polymer ?
#
loop_
_entity_poly.entity_id
_entity_poly.type
_entity_poly.pdbx_seq_one_letter_code
_entity_poly.pdbx_strand_id
1 'polypeptide(L)'
;MDVSDPSSSNYGKHWTPEKVVEAFAPSKETIDEVKAWLVASGIADTRLSLSNRATWIRVNATIDEAENLLKTNYKEFEHTDSGKTTLACHEYSVPKSLKHHIDIITPTVHFAVMTNEKAKRGSDQGTRPSRQVQAVPMADPPTLASSSSAFNYSICSTITYPQCIRALYNMPVGTMDK
;
A
#
# COMPACT_ATOMS: atom_id res chain seq x y z
N MET A 1 -22.86 2.94 -6.90
CA MET A 1 -22.48 2.59 -8.29
C MET A 1 -22.64 3.73 -9.29
N ASP A 2 -23.37 4.82 -8.97
CA ASP A 2 -23.69 5.94 -9.86
C ASP A 2 -22.55 6.45 -10.79
N VAL A 3 -21.40 6.85 -10.25
CA VAL A 3 -20.30 7.44 -11.06
C VAL A 3 -19.51 6.43 -11.90
N SER A 4 -19.71 5.13 -11.68
CA SER A 4 -19.01 4.04 -12.36
C SER A 4 -19.93 3.19 -13.22
N ASP A 5 -21.24 3.46 -13.19
CA ASP A 5 -22.23 2.78 -14.03
C ASP A 5 -22.29 3.48 -15.39
N PRO A 6 -21.94 2.81 -16.52
CA PRO A 6 -21.97 3.41 -17.85
C PRO A 6 -23.36 3.86 -18.31
N SER A 7 -24.42 3.36 -17.69
CA SER A 7 -25.80 3.77 -17.96
C SER A 7 -26.25 5.00 -17.18
N SER A 8 -25.49 5.42 -16.15
CA SER A 8 -25.82 6.61 -15.36
C SER A 8 -25.48 7.90 -16.09
N SER A 9 -26.32 8.92 -15.92
CA SER A 9 -26.02 10.31 -16.33
C SER A 9 -24.81 10.91 -15.61
N ASN A 10 -24.33 10.28 -14.53
CA ASN A 10 -23.15 10.68 -13.77
C ASN A 10 -21.91 9.82 -14.07
N TYR A 11 -21.97 8.93 -15.05
CA TYR A 11 -20.81 8.13 -15.46
C TYR A 11 -19.59 9.01 -15.75
N GLY A 12 -18.44 8.65 -15.19
CA GLY A 12 -17.17 9.38 -15.38
C GLY A 12 -17.06 10.70 -14.61
N LYS A 13 -18.13 11.16 -13.93
CA LYS A 13 -18.10 12.37 -13.07
C LYS A 13 -17.59 12.03 -11.67
N HIS A 14 -16.31 11.67 -11.60
CA HIS A 14 -15.64 11.34 -10.34
C HIS A 14 -15.66 12.52 -9.35
N TRP A 15 -15.68 12.21 -8.06
CA TRP A 15 -15.70 13.22 -7.00
C TRP A 15 -14.34 13.89 -6.85
N THR A 16 -14.35 15.17 -6.47
CA THR A 16 -13.12 15.86 -6.07
C THR A 16 -12.61 15.27 -4.75
N PRO A 17 -11.31 15.39 -4.45
CA PRO A 17 -10.75 14.94 -3.17
C PRO A 17 -11.49 15.52 -1.95
N GLU A 18 -11.92 16.78 -2.01
CA GLU A 18 -12.64 17.46 -0.94
C GLU A 18 -14.02 16.83 -0.71
N LYS A 19 -14.76 16.57 -1.80
CA LYS A 19 -16.07 15.91 -1.71
C LYS A 19 -15.98 14.51 -1.15
N VAL A 20 -14.90 13.77 -1.45
CA VAL A 20 -14.64 12.46 -0.84
C VAL A 20 -14.41 12.61 0.66
N VAL A 21 -13.59 13.58 1.08
CA VAL A 21 -13.36 13.81 2.52
C VAL A 21 -14.66 14.17 3.23
N GLU A 22 -15.45 15.09 2.68
CA GLU A 22 -16.72 15.50 3.28
C GLU A 22 -17.72 14.34 3.39
N ALA A 23 -17.86 13.54 2.33
CA ALA A 23 -18.84 12.46 2.28
C ALA A 23 -18.48 11.25 3.15
N PHE A 24 -17.19 11.03 3.42
CA PHE A 24 -16.69 9.86 4.17
C PHE A 24 -16.04 10.23 5.51
N ALA A 25 -16.04 11.50 5.91
CA ALA A 25 -15.55 11.90 7.22
C ALA A 25 -16.44 11.33 8.33
N PRO A 26 -15.86 10.84 9.43
CA PRO A 26 -16.63 10.50 10.62
C PRO A 26 -17.36 11.73 11.17
N SER A 27 -18.44 11.49 11.92
CA SER A 27 -19.12 12.57 12.63
C SER A 27 -18.18 13.23 13.64
N LYS A 28 -18.40 14.52 13.92
CA LYS A 28 -17.63 15.23 14.95
C LYS A 28 -17.73 14.53 16.32
N GLU A 29 -18.92 14.04 16.67
CA GLU A 29 -19.17 13.23 17.87
C GLU A 29 -18.26 12.00 17.94
N THR A 30 -18.14 11.23 16.84
CA THR A 30 -17.24 10.08 16.76
C THR A 30 -15.79 10.45 17.08
N ILE A 31 -15.31 11.56 16.51
CA ILE A 31 -13.94 12.04 16.72
C ILE A 31 -13.74 12.47 18.18
N ASP A 32 -14.70 13.22 18.72
CA ASP A 32 -14.63 13.77 20.07
C ASP A 32 -14.69 12.65 21.13
N GLU A 33 -15.53 11.63 20.95
CA GLU A 33 -15.58 10.47 21.86
C GLU A 33 -14.28 9.67 21.89
N VAL A 34 -13.70 9.38 20.73
CA VAL A 34 -12.43 8.64 20.64
C VAL A 34 -11.30 9.45 21.25
N LYS A 35 -11.22 10.76 20.97
CA LYS A 35 -10.23 11.64 21.60
C LYS A 35 -10.38 11.71 23.11
N ALA A 36 -11.61 11.87 23.61
CA ALA A 36 -11.88 11.92 25.04
C ALA A 36 -11.42 10.64 25.74
N TRP A 37 -11.66 9.47 25.14
CA TRP A 37 -11.17 8.19 25.65
C TRP A 37 -9.64 8.10 25.68
N LEU A 38 -8.96 8.53 24.60
CA LEU A 38 -7.50 8.54 24.52
C LEU A 38 -6.89 9.43 25.61
N VAL A 39 -7.46 10.63 25.80
CA VAL A 39 -7.03 11.57 26.85
C VAL A 39 -7.30 11.02 28.25
N ALA A 40 -8.48 10.45 28.48
CA ALA A 40 -8.82 9.81 29.76
C ALA A 40 -7.92 8.62 30.10
N SER A 41 -7.32 7.99 29.09
CA SER A 41 -6.36 6.89 29.25
C SER A 41 -4.92 7.36 29.53
N GLY A 42 -4.69 8.68 29.64
CA GLY A 42 -3.40 9.27 29.98
C GLY A 42 -2.61 9.81 28.79
N ILE A 43 -3.16 9.76 27.57
CA ILE A 43 -2.48 10.25 26.37
C ILE A 43 -2.86 11.71 26.10
N ALA A 44 -1.94 12.64 26.34
CA ALA A 44 -2.19 14.07 26.12
C ALA A 44 -2.67 14.38 24.69
N ASP A 45 -3.61 15.32 24.55
CA ASP A 45 -4.19 15.72 23.25
C ASP A 45 -3.12 16.23 22.25
N THR A 46 -2.03 16.82 22.76
CA THR A 46 -0.88 17.24 21.95
C THR A 46 -0.16 16.09 21.25
N ARG A 47 -0.35 14.85 21.71
CA ARG A 47 0.17 13.61 21.10
C ARG A 47 -0.82 12.96 20.14
N LEU A 48 -1.99 13.57 19.93
CA LEU A 48 -3.03 13.12 19.02
C LEU A 48 -3.01 14.00 17.77
N SER A 49 -2.97 13.38 16.59
CA SER A 49 -3.00 14.09 15.32
C SER A 49 -4.04 13.48 14.39
N LEU A 50 -5.03 14.29 14.00
CA LEU A 50 -6.03 13.89 13.02
C LEU A 50 -5.44 14.03 11.61
N SER A 51 -5.64 13.01 10.76
CA SER A 51 -5.19 13.08 9.37
C SER A 51 -5.96 14.12 8.56
N ASN A 52 -5.38 14.60 7.46
CA ASN A 52 -6.01 15.61 6.59
C ASN A 52 -7.38 15.19 6.05
N ARG A 53 -7.68 13.88 6.03
CA ARG A 53 -8.97 13.34 5.58
C ARG A 53 -9.90 12.97 6.74
N ALA A 54 -9.51 13.28 7.98
CA ALA A 54 -10.20 12.92 9.21
C ALA A 54 -10.47 11.42 9.44
N THR A 55 -9.86 10.54 8.63
CA THR A 55 -10.09 9.09 8.71
C THR A 55 -9.18 8.37 9.70
N TRP A 56 -8.15 9.04 10.21
CA TRP A 56 -7.17 8.42 11.11
C TRP A 56 -6.81 9.39 12.23
N ILE A 57 -6.81 8.89 13.46
CA ILE A 57 -6.17 9.54 14.61
C ILE A 57 -4.83 8.85 14.81
N ARG A 58 -3.74 9.59 14.61
CA ARG A 58 -2.40 9.15 14.94
C ARG A 58 -2.15 9.44 16.40
N VAL A 59 -1.65 8.44 17.10
CA VAL A 59 -1.39 8.50 18.54
C VAL A 59 0.10 8.26 18.75
N ASN A 60 0.78 9.20 19.40
CA ASN A 60 2.17 9.01 19.81
C ASN A 60 2.20 8.50 21.27
N ALA A 61 2.32 7.19 21.45
CA ALA A 61 2.30 6.51 22.74
C ALA A 61 3.47 5.53 22.87
N THR A 62 3.87 5.24 24.11
CA THR A 62 4.82 4.15 24.41
C THR A 62 4.12 2.80 24.30
N ILE A 63 4.89 1.72 24.28
CA ILE A 63 4.35 0.35 24.29
C ILE A 63 3.50 0.14 25.56
N ASP A 64 4.03 0.52 26.73
CA ASP A 64 3.32 0.39 28.00
C ASP A 64 1.99 1.14 28.01
N GLU A 65 1.94 2.35 27.45
CA GLU A 65 0.70 3.12 27.31
C GLU A 65 -0.30 2.42 26.38
N ALA A 66 0.17 1.91 25.23
CA ALA A 66 -0.67 1.23 24.26
C ALA A 66 -1.21 -0.11 24.78
N GLU A 67 -0.38 -0.90 25.48
CA GLU A 67 -0.80 -2.14 26.16
C GLU A 67 -1.86 -1.86 27.23
N ASN A 68 -1.67 -0.80 28.02
CA ASN A 68 -2.64 -0.40 29.04
C ASN A 68 -3.95 0.11 28.46
N LEU A 69 -3.89 0.89 27.37
CA LEU A 69 -5.05 1.42 26.65
C LEU A 69 -5.90 0.30 26.04
N LEU A 70 -5.25 -0.63 25.35
CA LEU A 70 -5.88 -1.65 24.52
C LEU A 70 -6.03 -3.01 25.23
N LYS A 71 -5.57 -3.12 26.48
CA LYS A 71 -5.53 -4.39 27.25
C LYS A 71 -4.94 -5.53 26.41
N THR A 72 -3.75 -5.28 25.88
CA THR A 72 -3.04 -6.19 24.97
C THR A 72 -1.60 -6.38 25.42
N ASN A 73 -0.91 -7.35 24.80
CA ASN A 73 0.53 -7.50 24.90
C ASN A 73 1.15 -7.43 23.50
N TYR A 74 1.98 -6.42 23.30
CA TYR A 74 2.74 -6.22 22.07
C TYR A 74 3.97 -7.09 22.07
N LYS A 75 4.22 -7.70 20.92
CA LYS A 75 5.41 -8.52 20.66
C LYS A 75 5.98 -8.17 19.30
N GLU A 76 7.25 -8.48 19.17
CA GLU A 76 7.97 -8.39 17.93
C GLU A 76 7.84 -9.72 17.17
N PHE A 77 7.40 -9.65 15.92
CA PHE A 77 7.19 -10.81 15.06
C PHE A 77 8.07 -10.70 13.82
N GLU A 78 8.73 -11.80 13.48
CA GLU A 78 9.57 -11.89 12.29
C GLU A 78 8.90 -12.77 11.23
N HIS A 79 8.80 -12.26 10.00
CA HIS A 79 8.32 -13.02 8.86
C HIS A 79 9.43 -13.94 8.33
N THR A 80 9.18 -15.26 8.34
CA THR A 80 10.17 -16.32 8.09
C THR A 80 10.91 -16.18 6.76
N ASP A 81 10.21 -15.82 5.67
CA ASP A 81 10.82 -15.82 4.34
C ASP A 81 11.56 -14.51 4.02
N SER A 82 11.11 -13.41 4.62
CA SER A 82 11.66 -12.07 4.31
C SER A 82 12.58 -11.52 5.39
N GLY A 83 12.65 -12.16 6.56
CA GLY A 83 13.39 -11.69 7.74
C GLY A 83 12.93 -10.31 8.23
N LYS A 84 11.66 -9.97 7.97
CA LYS A 84 11.12 -8.64 8.29
C LYS A 84 10.41 -8.67 9.61
N THR A 85 10.72 -7.68 10.43
CA THR A 85 10.21 -7.61 11.78
C THR A 85 9.12 -6.57 11.91
N THR A 86 8.04 -6.89 12.63
CA THR A 86 6.87 -6.04 12.83
C THR A 86 6.38 -6.14 14.26
N LEU A 87 5.99 -5.00 14.86
CA LEU A 87 5.33 -4.96 16.16
C LEU A 87 3.85 -5.28 15.98
N ALA A 88 3.34 -6.27 16.73
CA ALA A 88 1.95 -6.70 16.65
C ALA A 88 1.48 -7.30 17.97
N CYS A 89 0.20 -7.66 18.07
CA CYS A 89 -0.36 -8.38 19.21
C CYS A 89 -1.37 -9.45 18.74
N HIS A 90 -1.71 -10.39 19.63
CA HIS A 90 -2.65 -11.47 19.28
C HIS A 90 -4.12 -11.05 19.38
N GLU A 91 -4.43 -10.15 20.32
CA GLU A 91 -5.78 -9.67 20.59
C GLU A 91 -5.72 -8.30 21.26
N TYR A 92 -6.77 -7.51 21.16
CA TYR A 92 -6.91 -6.26 21.90
C TYR A 92 -8.37 -5.99 22.23
N SER A 93 -8.60 -5.11 23.19
CA SER A 93 -9.92 -4.72 23.67
C SER A 93 -10.10 -3.20 23.60
N VAL A 94 -11.35 -2.78 23.37
CA VAL A 94 -11.78 -1.38 23.42
C VAL A 94 -13.06 -1.27 24.25
N PRO A 95 -13.34 -0.10 24.85
CA PRO A 95 -14.62 0.15 25.51
C PRO A 95 -15.82 -0.14 24.60
N LYS A 96 -16.88 -0.74 25.15
CA LYS A 96 -18.08 -1.12 24.39
C LYS A 96 -18.73 0.06 23.66
N SER A 97 -18.71 1.25 24.24
CA SER A 97 -19.24 2.48 23.63
C SER A 97 -18.51 2.84 22.32
N LEU A 98 -17.20 2.60 22.26
CA LEU A 98 -16.37 2.95 21.10
C LEU A 98 -16.40 1.92 19.97
N LYS A 99 -17.10 0.80 20.14
CA LYS A 99 -17.20 -0.26 19.13
C LYS A 99 -17.73 0.25 17.78
N HIS A 100 -18.61 1.24 17.80
CA HIS A 100 -19.20 1.83 16.58
C HIS A 100 -18.37 3.00 16.02
N HIS A 101 -17.35 3.44 16.75
CA HIS A 101 -16.52 4.60 16.42
C HIS A 101 -15.13 4.21 15.88
N ILE A 102 -14.72 2.94 16.05
CA ILE A 102 -13.40 2.45 15.69
C ILE A 102 -13.53 1.18 14.85
N ASP A 103 -13.12 1.26 13.59
CA ASP A 103 -13.06 0.09 12.70
C ASP A 103 -11.78 -0.73 12.89
N ILE A 104 -10.65 -0.03 13.04
CA ILE A 104 -9.32 -0.65 13.08
C ILE A 104 -8.35 0.17 13.90
N ILE A 105 -7.49 -0.54 14.65
CA ILE A 105 -6.34 0.02 15.35
C ILE A 105 -5.10 -0.65 14.78
N THR A 106 -4.10 0.13 14.36
CA THR A 106 -2.86 -0.39 13.79
C THR A 106 -1.65 0.35 14.36
N PRO A 107 -0.54 -0.36 14.69
CA PRO A 107 -0.35 -1.81 14.55
C PRO A 107 -1.02 -2.61 15.69
N THR A 108 -1.71 -3.71 15.38
CA THR A 108 -2.30 -4.66 16.37
C THR A 108 -2.25 -6.09 15.81
N VAL A 109 -3.39 -6.70 15.53
CA VAL A 109 -3.55 -8.06 14.97
C VAL A 109 -3.30 -8.13 13.47
N HIS A 110 -3.21 -6.97 12.82
CA HIS A 110 -3.06 -6.86 11.37
C HIS A 110 -1.58 -6.93 10.96
N PHE A 111 -1.17 -8.07 10.42
CA PHE A 111 0.14 -8.23 9.79
C PHE A 111 0.09 -7.73 8.35
N ALA A 112 0.53 -6.49 8.13
CA ALA A 112 0.79 -6.01 6.78
C ALA A 112 2.09 -6.66 6.29
N VAL A 113 2.00 -7.75 5.53
CA VAL A 113 3.16 -8.29 4.82
C VAL A 113 3.56 -7.28 3.75
N MET A 114 4.44 -6.35 4.10
CA MET A 114 5.15 -5.57 3.10
C MET A 114 6.15 -6.51 2.45
N THR A 115 5.74 -7.26 1.43
CA THR A 115 6.72 -7.82 0.49
C THR A 115 7.31 -6.62 -0.23
N ASN A 116 8.45 -6.11 0.27
CA ASN A 116 9.27 -5.24 -0.57
C ASN A 116 9.95 -6.15 -1.57
N GLU A 117 9.18 -6.70 -2.50
CA GLU A 117 9.60 -7.09 -3.84
C GLU A 117 9.94 -5.81 -4.63
N LYS A 118 10.62 -4.85 -3.99
CA LYS A 118 11.58 -4.02 -4.71
C LYS A 118 12.66 -5.01 -5.08
N ALA A 119 12.43 -5.74 -6.17
CA ALA A 119 13.50 -6.33 -6.97
C ALA A 119 14.56 -5.24 -7.02
N LYS A 120 15.69 -5.47 -6.34
CA LYS A 120 16.82 -4.57 -6.33
C LYS A 120 17.18 -4.36 -7.79
N ARG A 121 16.64 -3.31 -8.43
CA ARG A 121 17.16 -2.80 -9.69
C ARG A 121 18.53 -2.30 -9.33
N GLY A 122 19.52 -3.11 -9.71
CA GLY A 122 20.86 -3.09 -9.16
C GLY A 122 21.48 -1.70 -9.18
N SER A 123 21.91 -1.29 -8.00
CA SER A 123 23.04 -0.37 -7.83
C SER A 123 23.85 -0.95 -6.69
N ASP A 124 24.54 -2.06 -6.96
CA ASP A 124 25.57 -2.54 -6.05
C ASP A 124 26.75 -3.01 -6.89
N GLN A 125 27.79 -2.17 -6.93
CA GLN A 125 29.14 -2.56 -7.32
C GLN A 125 29.65 -3.48 -6.20
N GLY A 126 29.22 -4.74 -6.24
CA GLY A 126 29.58 -5.74 -5.25
C GLY A 126 29.74 -7.08 -5.94
N THR A 127 30.98 -7.57 -5.98
CA THR A 127 31.44 -8.81 -6.60
C THR A 127 30.55 -9.99 -6.19
N ARG A 128 29.67 -10.44 -7.09
CA ARG A 128 28.80 -11.60 -6.87
C ARG A 128 29.57 -12.92 -7.12
N PRO A 129 29.37 -13.96 -6.29
CA PRO A 129 29.85 -15.31 -6.61
C PRO A 129 29.04 -15.88 -7.78
N SER A 130 29.75 -16.47 -8.74
CA SER A 130 29.21 -17.03 -9.98
C SER A 130 28.30 -18.22 -9.70
N ARG A 131 26.99 -18.01 -9.74
CA ARG A 131 26.01 -19.09 -9.91
C ARG A 131 25.97 -19.40 -11.41
N GLN A 132 26.55 -20.52 -11.83
CA GLN A 132 26.45 -21.02 -13.20
C GLN A 132 24.98 -21.36 -13.50
N VAL A 133 24.24 -20.36 -13.97
CA VAL A 133 23.02 -20.58 -14.73
C VAL A 133 23.50 -21.01 -16.11
N GLN A 134 23.15 -22.23 -16.54
CA GLN A 134 23.36 -22.63 -17.92
C GLN A 134 22.68 -21.59 -18.81
N ALA A 135 23.50 -20.80 -19.50
CA ALA A 135 23.05 -19.85 -20.48
C ALA A 135 22.38 -20.64 -21.60
N VAL A 136 21.05 -20.59 -21.65
CA VAL A 136 20.37 -20.77 -22.93
C VAL A 136 20.96 -19.69 -23.84
N PRO A 137 21.48 -20.01 -25.04
CA PRO A 137 22.09 -19.01 -25.91
C PRO A 137 21.03 -17.95 -26.19
N MET A 138 21.19 -16.81 -25.52
CA MET A 138 20.38 -15.63 -25.77
C MET A 138 20.74 -15.20 -27.17
N ALA A 139 19.76 -15.21 -28.07
CA ALA A 139 19.83 -14.34 -29.23
C ALA A 139 20.15 -12.93 -28.71
N ASP A 140 21.17 -12.30 -29.31
CA ASP A 140 21.65 -10.98 -28.90
C ASP A 140 20.46 -10.04 -28.64
N PRO A 141 20.47 -9.25 -27.55
CA PRO A 141 19.45 -8.25 -27.36
C PRO A 141 19.47 -7.34 -28.59
N PRO A 142 18.35 -7.16 -29.30
CA PRO A 142 18.35 -6.32 -30.49
C PRO A 142 18.76 -4.92 -30.03
N THR A 143 19.89 -4.47 -30.57
CA THR A 143 20.35 -3.09 -30.47
C THR A 143 19.18 -2.20 -30.86
N LEU A 144 18.93 -1.19 -30.01
CA LEU A 144 17.90 -0.17 -30.19
C LEU A 144 18.03 0.50 -31.56
N ALA A 145 17.41 -0.09 -32.57
CA ALA A 145 17.06 0.61 -33.78
C ALA A 145 15.70 1.25 -33.52
N SER A 146 15.72 2.57 -33.37
CA SER A 146 14.57 3.44 -33.61
C SER A 146 14.12 3.25 -35.05
N SER A 147 13.38 2.18 -35.32
CA SER A 147 12.66 1.93 -36.55
C SER A 147 11.78 0.71 -36.31
N SER A 148 10.56 0.79 -36.82
CA SER A 148 9.51 -0.23 -36.79
C SER A 148 9.86 -1.54 -37.55
N SER A 149 11.13 -1.94 -37.59
CA SER A 149 11.61 -3.12 -38.29
C SER A 149 12.11 -4.19 -37.32
N ALA A 150 11.24 -5.19 -37.14
CA ALA A 150 11.49 -6.56 -36.70
C ALA A 150 11.88 -6.80 -35.23
N PHE A 151 11.07 -6.30 -34.29
CA PHE A 151 10.95 -7.01 -33.02
C PHE A 151 10.38 -8.41 -33.30
N ASN A 152 11.14 -9.46 -32.98
CA ASN A 152 10.68 -10.83 -33.21
C ASN A 152 9.61 -11.20 -32.18
N TYR A 153 8.34 -11.09 -32.58
CA TYR A 153 7.21 -11.40 -31.70
C TYR A 153 7.12 -12.88 -31.31
N SER A 154 7.88 -13.79 -31.92
CA SER A 154 7.90 -15.20 -31.47
C SER A 154 8.50 -15.36 -30.07
N ILE A 155 9.35 -14.41 -29.62
CA ILE A 155 9.87 -14.44 -28.25
C ILE A 155 8.80 -14.17 -27.20
N CYS A 156 7.66 -13.57 -27.59
CA CYS A 156 6.59 -13.19 -26.69
C CYS A 156 5.86 -14.36 -26.05
N SER A 157 5.92 -15.56 -26.64
CA SER A 157 5.38 -16.78 -26.01
C SER A 157 6.21 -17.27 -24.83
N THR A 158 7.49 -16.87 -24.78
CA THR A 158 8.47 -17.36 -23.81
C THR A 158 8.84 -16.28 -22.79
N ILE A 159 8.95 -15.02 -23.23
CA ILE A 159 9.32 -13.87 -22.39
C ILE A 159 8.44 -12.67 -22.75
N THR A 160 7.77 -12.10 -21.75
CA THR A 160 6.88 -10.95 -21.94
C THR A 160 7.65 -9.62 -21.86
N TYR A 161 8.03 -9.09 -23.02
CA TYR A 161 8.58 -7.73 -23.13
C TYR A 161 7.46 -6.68 -23.27
N PRO A 162 7.70 -5.40 -22.93
CA PRO A 162 6.73 -4.33 -23.15
C PRO A 162 6.21 -4.23 -24.61
N GLN A 163 7.05 -4.55 -25.60
CA GLN A 163 6.66 -4.60 -27.01
C GLN A 163 5.61 -5.69 -27.29
N CYS A 164 5.71 -6.84 -26.62
CA CYS A 164 4.73 -7.93 -26.72
C CYS A 164 3.35 -7.47 -26.23
N ILE A 165 3.32 -6.78 -25.08
CA ILE A 165 2.08 -6.24 -24.50
C ILE A 165 1.50 -5.16 -25.41
N ARG A 166 2.33 -4.29 -26.00
CA ARG A 166 1.86 -3.31 -27.00
C ARG A 166 1.23 -3.96 -28.22
N ALA A 167 1.86 -4.98 -28.78
CA ALA A 167 1.33 -5.67 -29.95
C ALA A 167 0.07 -6.48 -29.63
N LEU A 168 -0.02 -7.11 -28.46
CA LEU A 168 -1.19 -7.90 -28.05
C LEU A 168 -2.43 -7.02 -27.82
N TYR A 169 -2.25 -5.82 -27.27
CA TYR A 169 -3.33 -4.89 -26.94
C TYR A 169 -3.44 -3.70 -27.92
N ASN A 170 -2.78 -3.78 -29.08
CA ASN A 170 -2.72 -2.71 -30.09
C ASN A 170 -2.41 -1.31 -29.50
N MET A 171 -1.51 -1.23 -28.51
CA MET A 171 -1.18 0.03 -27.87
C MET A 171 -0.17 0.83 -28.70
N PRO A 172 -0.41 2.13 -28.93
CA PRO A 172 0.51 2.99 -29.67
C PRO A 172 1.80 3.25 -28.89
N VAL A 173 2.86 3.61 -29.62
CA VAL A 173 4.06 4.18 -29.00
C VAL A 173 3.73 5.62 -28.61
N GLY A 174 3.82 5.95 -27.32
CA GLY A 174 3.55 7.30 -26.85
C GLY A 174 4.53 8.29 -27.48
N THR A 175 3.99 9.30 -28.17
CA THR A 175 4.76 10.47 -28.61
C THR A 175 4.72 11.51 -27.49
N MET A 176 5.87 12.09 -27.18
CA MET A 176 5.96 13.20 -26.22
C MET A 176 5.56 14.49 -26.93
N ASP A 177 4.31 14.62 -27.34
CA ASP A 177 3.77 15.89 -27.83
C ASP A 177 3.30 16.68 -26.60
N LYS A 178 3.99 17.81 -26.35
CA LYS A 178 3.85 18.67 -25.18
C LYS A 178 2.88 19.81 -25.43
#